data_AF-A0AAV4QNP5-F1
#
_entry.id   AF-A0AAV4QNP5-F1
#
_cell.length_a   1.000
_cell.length_b   1.000
_cell.length_c   1.000
_cell.angle_alpha   90.00
_cell.angle_beta   90.00
_cell.angle_gamma   90.00
#
_symmetry.space_group_name_H-M   'P 1'
#
loop_
_entity.id
_entity.type
_entity.pdbx_description
1 polymer ?
#
loop_
_entity_poly.entity_id
_entity_poly.type
_entity_poly.pdbx_seq_one_letter_code
_entity_poly.pdbx_strand_id
1 'polypeptide(L)'
;MVCTLKKLHFKLRAFSPQMKPFEGHLNGEDQDSLRRAVGRFKDICESARQKGVRILVDAECTYLNEGLSALTLGAVAAFNSHAPVVWNTYQCYLKAADHRVRSEMGLIVKQLGAHFGAKMVRGAYMLQERQRALQLGLPSPVCDDYSATCINYDKIVSFLLDKTGELGPRCQFIAATHNEHSIHLVIQKAINQVMLDAKRLGHHAQSIHLQISCQDGQIQKFHNKIEPHCVETAFDVEFVRRNTVSISEEPSRKKKNTCKHSFVVAKCLG
;
A
#
# COMPACT_ATOMS: atom_id res chain seq x y z
N MET A 1 -13.54 -0.69 3.28
CA MET A 1 -13.57 -1.17 1.87
C MET A 1 -12.45 -0.50 1.09
N VAL A 2 -11.58 -1.29 0.43
CA VAL A 2 -10.43 -0.80 -0.36
C VAL A 2 -10.73 -1.00 -1.85
N CYS A 3 -10.64 0.06 -2.65
CA CYS A 3 -10.71 0.00 -4.10
C CYS A 3 -9.27 0.02 -4.66
N THR A 4 -8.90 -1.00 -5.41
CA THR A 4 -7.57 -1.08 -6.03
C THR A 4 -7.63 -0.51 -7.45
N LEU A 5 -6.90 0.58 -7.72
CA LEU A 5 -6.73 1.10 -9.07
C LEU A 5 -5.61 0.33 -9.76
N LYS A 6 -5.99 -0.74 -10.48
CA LYS A 6 -5.10 -1.39 -11.44
C LYS A 6 -5.05 -0.55 -12.70
N LYS A 7 -3.87 -0.02 -13.02
CA LYS A 7 -3.59 0.81 -14.20
C LYS A 7 -4.46 2.05 -14.26
N LEU A 8 -3.98 3.15 -13.67
CA LEU A 8 -4.30 4.45 -14.25
C LEU A 8 -3.61 4.45 -15.61
N HIS A 9 -4.33 4.19 -16.71
CA HIS A 9 -3.76 4.36 -18.05
C HIS A 9 -3.47 5.86 -18.24
N PHE A 10 -2.29 6.27 -17.81
CA PHE A 10 -1.62 7.43 -18.36
C PHE A 10 -1.35 7.10 -19.82
N LYS A 11 -2.24 7.54 -20.70
CA LYS A 11 -1.95 7.65 -22.12
C LYS A 11 -0.99 8.83 -22.33
N LEU A 12 0.13 8.84 -21.60
CA LEU A 12 1.32 9.57 -22.02
C LEU A 12 1.90 8.69 -23.12
N ARG A 13 2.05 9.25 -24.33
CA ARG A 13 2.71 8.51 -25.41
C ARG A 13 4.11 8.15 -24.90
N ALA A 14 4.51 6.91 -25.16
CA ALA A 14 5.77 6.28 -24.77
C ALA A 14 5.87 5.82 -23.30
N PHE A 15 5.49 4.57 -23.05
CA PHE A 15 6.08 3.79 -21.96
C PHE A 15 6.68 2.52 -22.54
N SER A 16 7.95 2.60 -22.93
CA SER A 16 8.76 1.49 -23.42
C SER A 16 9.72 1.05 -22.31
N PRO A 17 10.03 -0.25 -22.17
CA PRO A 17 11.08 -0.75 -21.27
C PRO A 17 12.45 -0.07 -21.49
N GLN A 18 12.67 0.47 -22.69
CA GLN A 18 13.89 1.17 -23.13
C GLN A 18 13.91 2.67 -22.76
N MET A 19 12.88 3.18 -22.07
CA MET A 19 12.86 4.57 -21.64
C MET A 19 14.05 4.86 -20.71
N LYS A 20 14.89 5.80 -21.14
CA LYS A 20 15.80 6.53 -20.27
C LYS A 20 14.99 7.45 -19.33
N PRO A 21 15.58 7.93 -18.22
CA PRO A 21 15.00 9.04 -17.46
C PRO A 21 14.57 10.17 -18.41
N PHE A 22 13.41 10.77 -18.16
CA PHE A 22 12.91 11.85 -19.01
C PHE A 22 13.79 13.09 -18.81
N GLU A 23 14.65 13.39 -19.80
CA GLU A 23 15.59 14.52 -19.77
C GLU A 23 15.07 15.77 -20.51
N GLY A 24 13.80 15.76 -20.93
CA GLY A 24 13.19 16.83 -21.75
C GLY A 24 12.13 17.67 -21.04
N HIS A 25 11.46 18.54 -21.80
CA HIS A 25 10.23 19.21 -21.38
C HIS A 25 9.03 18.52 -22.02
N LEU A 26 7.90 18.44 -21.31
CA LEU A 26 6.65 17.93 -21.87
C LEU A 26 6.18 18.85 -22.98
N ASN A 27 5.88 18.32 -24.17
CA ASN A 27 5.24 19.07 -25.24
C ASN A 27 3.76 19.36 -24.87
N GLY A 28 3.08 20.21 -25.67
CA GLY A 28 1.69 20.59 -25.39
C GLY A 28 0.73 19.39 -25.28
N GLU A 29 0.87 18.39 -26.16
CA GLU A 29 0.01 17.20 -26.15
C GLU A 29 0.21 16.34 -24.88
N ASP A 30 1.46 16.20 -24.43
CA ASP A 30 1.81 15.46 -23.23
C ASP A 30 1.36 16.21 -21.96
N GLN A 31 1.49 17.54 -21.94
CA GLN A 31 0.97 18.37 -20.86
C GLN A 31 -0.56 18.24 -20.74
N ASP A 32 -1.28 18.30 -21.86
CA ASP A 32 -2.73 18.14 -21.88
C ASP A 32 -3.16 16.73 -21.45
N SER A 33 -2.41 15.71 -21.87
CA SER A 33 -2.65 14.32 -21.47
C SER A 33 -2.42 14.12 -19.98
N LEU A 34 -1.37 14.71 -19.42
CA LEU A 34 -1.10 14.73 -17.99
C LEU A 34 -2.21 15.47 -17.22
N ARG A 35 -2.62 16.65 -17.67
CA ARG A 35 -3.72 17.43 -17.04
C ARG A 35 -5.01 16.63 -16.99
N ARG A 36 -5.41 15.97 -18.08
CA ARG A 36 -6.59 15.09 -18.11
C ARG A 36 -6.46 13.92 -17.14
N ALA A 37 -5.29 13.29 -17.05
CA ALA A 37 -5.08 12.17 -16.15
C ALA A 37 -5.11 12.59 -14.67
N VAL A 38 -4.50 13.73 -14.33
CA VAL A 38 -4.58 14.34 -12.99
C VAL A 38 -6.03 14.68 -12.64
N GLY A 39 -6.78 15.30 -13.56
CA GLY A 39 -8.20 15.63 -13.35
C GLY A 39 -9.03 14.39 -13.03
N ARG A 40 -8.90 13.32 -13.84
CA ARG A 40 -9.60 12.05 -13.57
C ARG A 40 -9.21 11.43 -12.22
N PHE A 41 -7.93 11.47 -11.87
CA PHE A 41 -7.48 10.92 -10.59
C PHE A 41 -8.06 11.70 -9.41
N LYS A 42 -8.13 13.03 -9.53
CA LYS A 42 -8.80 13.91 -8.57
C LYS A 42 -10.28 13.54 -8.41
N ASP A 43 -11.02 13.37 -9.51
CA ASP A 43 -12.45 13.00 -9.47
C ASP A 43 -12.67 11.64 -8.77
N ILE A 44 -11.78 10.67 -9.03
CA ILE A 44 -11.81 9.36 -8.35
C ILE A 44 -11.56 9.53 -6.85
N CYS A 45 -10.58 10.36 -6.45
CA CYS A 45 -10.28 10.67 -5.05
C CYS A 45 -11.45 11.35 -4.33
N GLU A 46 -12.11 12.30 -4.99
CA GLU A 46 -13.30 12.96 -4.46
C GLU A 46 -14.45 11.97 -4.26
N SER A 47 -14.73 11.13 -5.26
CA SER A 47 -15.77 10.10 -5.13
C SER A 47 -15.43 9.08 -4.03
N ALA A 48 -14.15 8.71 -3.89
CA ALA A 48 -13.72 7.77 -2.87
C ALA A 48 -13.91 8.34 -1.47
N ARG A 49 -13.53 9.60 -1.26
CA ARG A 49 -13.74 10.33 0.00
C ARG A 49 -15.23 10.41 0.35
N GLN A 50 -16.08 10.80 -0.60
CA GLN A 50 -17.54 10.90 -0.38
C GLN A 50 -18.17 9.55 0.00
N LYS A 51 -17.67 8.45 -0.58
CA LYS A 51 -18.17 7.09 -0.32
C LYS A 51 -17.50 6.41 0.88
N GLY A 52 -16.56 7.07 1.55
CA GLY A 52 -15.80 6.47 2.66
C GLY A 52 -14.97 5.25 2.25
N VAL A 53 -14.46 5.22 1.02
CA VAL A 53 -13.61 4.13 0.51
C VAL A 53 -12.18 4.59 0.31
N ARG A 54 -11.24 3.66 0.49
CA ARG A 54 -9.80 3.93 0.28
C ARG A 54 -9.42 3.64 -1.17
N ILE A 55 -8.56 4.47 -1.73
CA ILE A 55 -7.90 4.25 -3.02
C ILE A 55 -6.53 3.68 -2.75
N LEU A 56 -6.24 2.55 -3.39
CA LEU A 56 -4.92 1.96 -3.40
C LEU A 56 -4.33 2.06 -4.81
N VAL A 57 -3.24 2.82 -4.92
CA VAL A 57 -2.46 2.94 -6.16
C VAL A 57 -1.49 1.77 -6.22
N ASP A 58 -1.66 0.90 -7.21
CA ASP A 58 -0.74 -0.23 -7.42
C ASP A 58 0.61 0.28 -7.96
N ALA A 59 1.67 -0.43 -7.60
CA ALA A 59 3.01 -0.15 -8.10
C ALA A 59 3.31 -0.97 -9.36
N GLU A 60 3.94 -0.33 -10.34
CA GLU A 60 4.37 -0.89 -11.62
C GLU A 60 5.90 -1.09 -11.62
N CYS A 61 6.57 -1.02 -12.78
CA CYS A 61 8.03 -0.99 -12.88
C CYS A 61 8.62 0.35 -12.39
N THR A 62 9.89 0.36 -11.98
CA THR A 62 10.57 1.51 -11.35
C THR A 62 10.47 2.80 -12.16
N TYR A 63 10.68 2.72 -13.47
CA TYR A 63 10.61 3.87 -14.39
C TYR A 63 9.20 4.45 -14.59
N LEU A 64 8.15 3.71 -14.22
CA LEU A 64 6.76 4.22 -14.17
C LEU A 64 6.41 4.75 -12.78
N ASN A 65 6.98 4.12 -11.75
CA ASN A 65 6.65 4.43 -10.36
C ASN A 65 7.06 5.83 -9.92
N GLU A 66 8.06 6.46 -10.54
CA GLU A 66 8.42 7.86 -10.22
C GLU A 66 7.25 8.81 -10.48
N GLY A 67 6.68 8.78 -11.70
CA GLY A 67 5.52 9.60 -12.05
C GLY A 67 4.26 9.22 -11.26
N LEU A 68 3.99 7.92 -11.11
CA LEU A 68 2.85 7.44 -10.32
C LEU A 68 2.95 7.86 -8.85
N SER A 69 4.14 7.84 -8.27
CA SER A 69 4.32 8.21 -6.87
C SER A 69 4.27 9.71 -6.66
N ALA A 70 4.77 10.51 -7.60
CA ALA A 70 4.60 11.97 -7.56
C ALA A 70 3.11 12.36 -7.62
N LEU A 71 2.35 11.75 -8.54
CA LEU A 71 0.89 11.91 -8.59
C LEU A 71 0.22 11.50 -7.28
N THR A 72 0.60 10.33 -6.76
CA THR A 72 0.04 9.78 -5.52
C THR A 72 0.31 10.69 -4.34
N LEU A 73 1.54 11.21 -4.22
CA LEU A 73 1.92 12.16 -3.17
C LEU A 73 1.12 13.46 -3.25
N GLY A 74 0.91 13.99 -4.46
CA GLY A 74 0.04 15.15 -4.67
C GLY A 74 -1.40 14.90 -4.22
N ALA A 75 -1.94 13.71 -4.50
CA ALA A 75 -3.26 13.32 -4.02
C ALA A 75 -3.31 13.08 -2.51
N VAL A 76 -2.25 12.49 -1.91
CA VAL A 76 -2.12 12.36 -0.45
C VAL A 76 -2.16 13.73 0.21
N ALA A 77 -1.42 14.70 -0.31
CA ALA A 77 -1.43 16.08 0.20
C ALA A 77 -2.84 16.70 0.16
N ALA A 78 -3.61 16.43 -0.90
CA ALA A 78 -4.94 16.99 -1.09
C ALA A 78 -6.07 16.27 -0.31
N PHE A 79 -5.96 14.95 -0.13
CA PHE A 79 -7.08 14.11 0.32
C PHE A 79 -6.86 13.40 1.67
N ASN A 80 -5.63 13.33 2.19
CA ASN A 80 -5.33 12.62 3.44
C ASN A 80 -5.24 13.53 4.68
N SER A 81 -6.02 14.62 4.75
CA SER A 81 -5.96 15.55 5.90
C SER A 81 -6.50 14.96 7.21
N HIS A 82 -7.50 14.09 7.15
CA HIS A 82 -8.17 13.53 8.34
C HIS A 82 -8.05 12.01 8.46
N ALA A 83 -7.82 11.32 7.34
CA ALA A 83 -7.67 9.87 7.26
C ALA A 83 -6.89 9.51 5.99
N PRO A 84 -6.21 8.36 5.93
CA PRO A 84 -5.56 7.93 4.71
C PRO A 84 -6.62 7.47 3.70
N VAL A 85 -7.02 8.35 2.77
CA VAL A 85 -7.95 8.03 1.67
C VAL A 85 -7.16 7.44 0.51
N VAL A 86 -6.03 8.05 0.16
CA VAL A 86 -5.13 7.63 -0.92
C VAL A 86 -3.93 6.89 -0.33
N TRP A 87 -3.67 5.68 -0.83
CA TRP A 87 -2.64 4.78 -0.36
C TRP A 87 -1.66 4.46 -1.49
N ASN A 88 -0.37 4.48 -1.19
CA ASN A 88 0.68 4.10 -2.14
C ASN A 88 1.11 2.64 -1.93
N THR A 89 1.58 1.95 -2.97
CA THR A 89 2.15 0.60 -2.87
C THR A 89 3.68 0.67 -2.92
N TYR A 90 4.34 0.11 -1.92
CA TYR A 90 5.80 0.05 -1.84
C TYR A 90 6.29 -1.38 -2.07
N GLN A 91 7.28 -1.52 -2.96
CA GLN A 91 7.80 -2.81 -3.39
C GLN A 91 9.15 -3.09 -2.72
N CYS A 92 9.17 -4.01 -1.75
CA CYS A 92 10.31 -4.29 -0.89
C CYS A 92 11.45 -5.09 -1.55
N TYR A 93 11.27 -5.60 -2.77
CA TYR A 93 12.35 -6.17 -3.59
C TYR A 93 13.33 -5.10 -4.10
N LEU A 94 13.00 -3.82 -3.99
CA LEU A 94 13.90 -2.72 -4.37
C LEU A 94 14.83 -2.39 -3.20
N LYS A 95 16.13 -2.25 -3.48
CA LYS A 95 17.16 -1.89 -2.49
C LYS A 95 16.84 -0.58 -1.77
N ALA A 96 16.22 0.37 -2.46
CA ALA A 96 15.87 1.69 -1.93
C ALA A 96 14.53 1.73 -1.14
N ALA A 97 13.79 0.62 -1.04
CA ALA A 97 12.43 0.62 -0.47
C ALA A 97 12.36 1.14 0.97
N ASP A 98 13.28 0.73 1.84
CA ASP A 98 13.32 1.16 3.25
C ASP A 98 13.55 2.67 3.38
N HIS A 99 14.54 3.19 2.65
CA HIS A 99 14.81 4.63 2.60
C HIS A 99 13.59 5.41 2.09
N ARG A 100 12.96 4.91 1.02
CA ARG A 100 11.81 5.54 0.39
C ARG A 100 10.61 5.63 1.33
N VAL A 101 10.23 4.53 1.98
CA VAL A 101 9.10 4.50 2.92
C VAL A 101 9.32 5.48 4.06
N ARG A 102 10.52 5.48 4.66
CA ARG A 102 10.86 6.39 5.77
C ARG A 102 10.79 7.85 5.35
N SER A 103 11.35 8.17 4.18
CA SER A 103 11.40 9.54 3.66
C SER A 103 10.00 10.05 3.31
N GLU A 104 9.21 9.28 2.56
CA GLU A 104 7.86 9.67 2.18
C GLU A 104 6.92 9.77 3.39
N MET A 105 7.00 8.84 4.35
CA MET A 105 6.23 8.93 5.59
C MET A 105 6.61 10.19 6.40
N GLY A 106 7.91 10.49 6.48
CA GLY A 106 8.40 11.71 7.15
C GLY A 106 7.84 12.99 6.51
N LEU A 107 7.91 13.09 5.19
CA LEU A 107 7.32 14.18 4.41
C LEU A 107 5.80 14.30 4.66
N ILE A 108 5.07 13.19 4.52
CA ILE A 108 3.60 13.17 4.64
C ILE A 108 3.16 13.55 6.06
N VAL A 109 3.73 12.92 7.09
CA VAL A 109 3.25 13.09 8.46
C VAL A 109 3.77 14.38 9.09
N LYS A 110 5.06 14.70 8.91
CA LYS A 110 5.71 15.82 9.61
C LYS A 110 5.62 17.13 8.85
N GLN A 111 5.80 17.11 7.53
CA GLN A 111 5.86 18.35 6.74
C GLN A 111 4.49 18.73 6.18
N LEU A 112 3.73 17.75 5.65
CA LEU A 112 2.40 18.01 5.10
C LEU A 112 1.27 17.96 6.14
N GLY A 113 1.53 17.41 7.32
CA GLY A 113 0.50 17.20 8.35
C GLY A 113 -0.57 16.17 7.96
N ALA A 114 -0.35 15.39 6.91
CA ALA A 114 -1.31 14.43 6.36
C ALA A 114 -1.17 13.04 7.00
N HIS A 115 -2.12 12.15 6.67
CA HIS A 115 -2.15 10.75 7.09
C HIS A 115 -1.44 9.86 6.06
N PHE A 116 -0.55 8.99 6.56
CA PHE A 116 0.18 8.02 5.75
C PHE A 116 -0.64 6.75 5.56
N GLY A 117 -0.81 6.34 4.30
CA GLY A 117 -1.48 5.12 3.88
C GLY A 117 -0.58 4.32 2.94
N ALA A 118 -0.28 3.07 3.28
CA ALA A 118 0.67 2.26 2.50
C ALA A 118 0.21 0.81 2.30
N LYS A 119 0.61 0.20 1.20
CA LYS A 119 0.57 -1.25 1.01
C LYS A 119 1.98 -1.74 0.77
N MET A 120 2.42 -2.67 1.62
CA MET A 120 3.72 -3.30 1.51
C MET A 120 3.58 -4.59 0.72
N VAL A 121 4.36 -4.73 -0.36
CA VAL A 121 4.48 -5.97 -1.15
C VAL A 121 5.94 -6.33 -1.31
N ARG A 122 6.27 -7.60 -1.58
CA ARG A 122 7.61 -7.94 -2.08
C ARG A 122 7.84 -7.31 -3.45
N GLY A 123 6.97 -7.55 -4.43
CA GLY A 123 7.07 -7.01 -5.79
C GLY A 123 6.76 -8.07 -6.84
N ALA A 124 6.47 -7.64 -8.07
CA ALA A 124 6.05 -8.53 -9.17
C ALA A 124 6.95 -8.45 -10.43
N TYR A 125 7.87 -7.48 -10.49
CA TYR A 125 8.59 -7.11 -11.71
C TYR A 125 10.11 -7.35 -11.66
N MET A 126 10.59 -8.21 -10.75
CA MET A 126 12.03 -8.42 -10.49
C MET A 126 12.84 -8.78 -11.74
N LEU A 127 12.32 -9.69 -12.57
CA LEU A 127 12.99 -10.13 -13.80
C LEU A 127 13.09 -8.99 -14.82
N GLN A 128 12.01 -8.22 -14.99
CA GLN A 128 11.97 -7.08 -15.92
C GLN A 128 12.94 -5.97 -15.48
N GLU A 129 13.01 -5.67 -14.18
CA GLU A 129 13.98 -4.70 -13.65
C GLU A 129 15.43 -5.12 -13.90
N ARG A 130 15.76 -6.40 -13.65
CA ARG A 130 17.12 -6.91 -13.88
C ARG A 130 17.49 -6.88 -15.37
N GLN A 131 16.58 -7.30 -16.24
CA GLN A 131 16.77 -7.26 -17.69
C GLN A 131 17.01 -5.82 -18.17
N ARG A 132 16.21 -4.86 -17.68
CA ARG A 132 16.38 -3.44 -18.01
C ARG A 132 17.71 -2.89 -17.52
N ALA A 133 18.11 -3.19 -16.28
CA ALA A 133 19.38 -2.76 -15.73
C ALA A 133 20.56 -3.27 -16.56
N LEU A 134 20.53 -4.55 -16.98
CA LEU A 134 21.52 -5.15 -17.87
C LEU A 134 21.57 -4.45 -19.23
N GLN A 135 20.41 -4.19 -19.86
CA GLN A 135 20.33 -3.51 -21.16
C GLN A 135 20.90 -2.08 -21.12
N LEU A 136 20.74 -1.39 -19.98
CA LEU A 136 21.21 -0.01 -19.80
C LEU A 136 22.64 0.07 -19.24
N GLY A 137 23.28 -1.06 -18.90
CA GLY A 137 24.58 -1.08 -18.23
C GLY A 137 24.57 -0.45 -16.83
N LEU A 138 23.40 -0.46 -16.16
CA LEU A 138 23.20 0.12 -14.84
C LEU A 138 23.17 -0.97 -13.76
N PRO A 139 23.53 -0.63 -12.49
CA PRO A 139 23.30 -1.54 -11.37
C PRO A 139 21.83 -1.89 -11.22
N SER A 140 21.54 -3.17 -10.95
CA SER A 140 20.16 -3.62 -10.69
C SER A 140 19.59 -2.95 -9.43
N PRO A 141 18.37 -2.36 -9.51
CA PRO A 141 17.72 -1.77 -8.33
C PRO A 141 17.14 -2.83 -7.39
N VAL A 142 17.04 -4.07 -7.86
CA VAL A 142 16.51 -5.23 -7.13
C VAL A 142 17.54 -5.76 -6.13
N CYS A 143 17.09 -6.13 -4.92
CA CYS A 143 17.83 -6.89 -3.91
C CYS A 143 18.56 -8.09 -4.53
N ASP A 144 19.67 -8.53 -3.94
CA ASP A 144 20.53 -9.52 -4.60
C ASP A 144 19.84 -10.87 -4.76
N ASP A 145 19.04 -11.28 -3.79
CA ASP A 145 18.25 -12.51 -3.83
C ASP A 145 16.88 -12.38 -3.12
N TYR A 146 16.15 -13.50 -3.08
CA TYR A 146 14.86 -13.60 -2.41
C TYR A 146 14.96 -13.45 -0.88
N SER A 147 16.06 -13.91 -0.27
CA SER A 147 16.29 -13.79 1.18
C SER A 147 16.47 -12.32 1.56
N ALA A 148 17.31 -11.59 0.81
CA ALA A 148 17.48 -10.15 0.95
C ALA A 148 16.16 -9.39 0.77
N THR A 149 15.31 -9.80 -0.16
CA THR A 149 13.95 -9.24 -0.33
C THR A 149 13.06 -9.52 0.89
N CYS A 150 13.13 -10.71 1.48
CA CYS A 150 12.38 -11.05 2.70
C CYS A 150 12.84 -10.21 3.88
N ILE A 151 14.16 -10.13 4.12
CA ILE A 151 14.75 -9.31 5.19
C ILE A 151 14.31 -7.85 5.03
N ASN A 152 14.38 -7.31 3.81
CA ASN A 152 13.99 -5.93 3.55
C ASN A 152 12.48 -5.71 3.81
N TYR A 153 11.63 -6.63 3.36
CA TYR A 153 10.19 -6.57 3.62
C TYR A 153 9.87 -6.60 5.12
N ASP A 154 10.44 -7.56 5.85
CA ASP A 154 10.19 -7.76 7.28
C ASP A 154 10.72 -6.58 8.11
N LYS A 155 11.87 -6.00 7.72
CA LYS A 155 12.42 -4.77 8.31
C LYS A 155 11.47 -3.58 8.16
N ILE A 156 10.96 -3.35 6.95
CA ILE A 156 10.08 -2.20 6.67
C ILE A 156 8.74 -2.35 7.38
N VAL A 157 8.15 -3.55 7.33
CA VAL A 157 6.87 -3.82 8.02
C VAL A 157 7.01 -3.70 9.53
N SER A 158 8.11 -4.19 10.11
CA SER A 158 8.40 -4.00 11.53
C SER A 158 8.46 -2.52 11.90
N PHE A 159 9.15 -1.71 11.09
CA PHE A 159 9.20 -0.26 11.28
C PHE A 159 7.81 0.40 11.21
N LEU A 160 6.97 0.00 10.26
CA LEU A 160 5.62 0.56 10.11
C LEU A 160 4.69 0.15 11.27
N LEU A 161 4.87 -1.04 11.84
CA LEU A 161 4.15 -1.44 13.06
C LEU A 161 4.51 -0.55 14.23
N ASP A 162 5.80 -0.33 14.47
CA ASP A 162 6.27 0.55 15.54
C ASP A 162 5.72 1.99 15.34
N LYS A 163 5.69 2.47 14.09
CA LYS A 163 5.12 3.78 13.75
C LYS A 163 3.61 3.86 13.83
N THR A 164 2.91 2.75 13.63
CA THR A 164 1.46 2.70 13.83
C THR A 164 1.13 2.83 15.31
N GLY A 165 1.91 2.21 16.21
CA GLY A 165 1.78 2.42 17.66
C GLY A 165 2.07 3.87 18.10
N GLU A 166 3.07 4.52 17.49
CA GLU A 166 3.43 5.91 17.79
C GLU A 166 2.43 6.95 17.23
N LEU A 167 1.97 6.76 15.99
CA LEU A 167 1.21 7.75 15.23
C LEU A 167 -0.30 7.45 15.19
N GLY A 168 -0.71 6.28 15.66
CA GLY A 168 -2.09 5.81 15.66
C GLY A 168 -2.73 5.93 14.27
N PRO A 169 -3.91 6.56 14.15
CA PRO A 169 -4.65 6.65 12.88
C PRO A 169 -3.96 7.48 11.79
N ARG A 170 -2.86 8.19 12.12
CA ARG A 170 -2.04 8.94 11.15
C ARG A 170 -1.10 8.06 10.34
N CYS A 171 -0.91 6.80 10.72
CA CYS A 171 -0.14 5.81 9.96
C CYS A 171 -0.95 4.53 9.85
N GLN A 172 -1.36 4.15 8.63
CA GLN A 172 -2.04 2.89 8.38
C GLN A 172 -1.38 2.18 7.20
N PHE A 173 -1.29 0.86 7.28
CA PHE A 173 -0.72 0.08 6.18
C PHE A 173 -1.32 -1.32 6.04
N ILE A 174 -1.18 -1.88 4.83
CA ILE A 174 -1.50 -3.27 4.48
C ILE A 174 -0.19 -4.06 4.38
N ALA A 175 -0.07 -5.14 5.14
CA ALA A 175 0.97 -6.16 4.95
C ALA A 175 0.50 -7.20 3.92
N ALA A 176 0.87 -7.06 2.65
CA ALA A 176 0.47 -8.00 1.60
C ALA A 176 1.56 -9.06 1.36
N THR A 177 1.35 -10.24 1.94
CA THR A 177 2.31 -11.35 1.88
C THR A 177 1.62 -12.70 2.07
N HIS A 178 2.06 -13.71 1.31
CA HIS A 178 1.69 -15.12 1.50
C HIS A 178 2.77 -15.92 2.25
N ASN A 179 3.85 -15.27 2.64
CA ASN A 179 4.95 -15.93 3.35
C ASN A 179 4.59 -16.09 4.82
N GLU A 180 4.54 -17.34 5.28
CA GLU A 180 4.10 -17.70 6.63
C GLU A 180 4.94 -17.03 7.72
N HIS A 181 6.27 -16.95 7.52
CA HIS A 181 7.18 -16.30 8.45
C HIS A 181 6.86 -14.80 8.61
N SER A 182 6.73 -14.08 7.50
CA SER A 182 6.36 -12.65 7.53
C SER A 182 4.98 -12.43 8.17
N ILE A 183 4.00 -13.29 7.90
CA ILE A 183 2.67 -13.20 8.52
C ILE A 183 2.79 -13.40 10.03
N HIS A 184 3.52 -14.43 10.47
CA HIS A 184 3.73 -14.68 11.90
C HIS A 184 4.44 -13.51 12.59
N LEU A 185 5.50 -12.96 11.97
CA LEU A 185 6.22 -11.79 12.47
C LEU A 185 5.27 -10.59 12.66
N VAL A 186 4.46 -10.29 11.65
CA VAL A 186 3.49 -9.18 11.68
C VAL A 186 2.53 -9.35 12.85
N ILE A 187 1.93 -10.54 12.99
CA ILE A 187 0.97 -10.85 14.06
C ILE A 187 1.62 -10.71 15.43
N GLN A 188 2.79 -11.33 15.64
CA GLN A 188 3.49 -11.31 16.93
C GLN A 188 3.85 -9.88 17.34
N LYS A 189 4.39 -9.08 16.43
CA LYS A 189 4.71 -7.68 16.71
C LYS A 189 3.46 -6.85 17.02
N ALA A 190 2.38 -7.08 16.29
CA ALA A 190 1.13 -6.36 16.51
C ALA A 190 0.52 -6.70 17.89
N ILE A 191 0.49 -7.98 18.28
CA ILE A 191 0.05 -8.41 19.62
C ILE A 191 0.94 -7.76 20.71
N ASN A 192 2.26 -7.81 20.54
CA ASN A 192 3.18 -7.22 21.50
C ASN A 192 2.97 -5.71 21.65
N GLN A 193 2.73 -5.00 20.54
CA GLN A 193 2.48 -3.56 20.57
C GLN A 193 1.18 -3.25 21.33
N VAL A 194 0.10 -3.98 21.05
CA VAL A 194 -1.17 -3.80 21.77
C VAL A 194 -1.01 -4.10 23.26
N MET A 195 -0.28 -5.15 23.63
CA MET A 195 0.00 -5.48 25.04
C MET A 195 0.80 -4.38 25.74
N LEU A 196 1.74 -3.75 25.04
CA LEU A 196 2.48 -2.59 25.56
C LEU A 196 1.57 -1.37 25.74
N ASP A 197 0.68 -1.11 24.79
CA ASP A 197 -0.24 0.01 24.83
C ASP A 197 -1.30 -0.17 25.94
N ALA A 198 -1.82 -1.38 26.13
CA ALA A 198 -2.72 -1.71 27.25
C ALA A 198 -2.04 -1.48 28.61
N LYS A 199 -0.76 -1.86 28.76
CA LYS A 199 0.02 -1.60 29.98
C LYS A 199 0.30 -0.12 30.21
N ARG A 200 0.48 0.66 29.14
CA ARG A 200 0.82 2.10 29.21
C ARG A 200 -0.40 3.01 29.36
N LEU A 201 -1.51 2.67 28.72
CA LEU A 201 -2.66 3.56 28.55
C LEU A 201 -3.93 3.04 29.26
N GLY A 202 -3.90 1.84 29.85
CA GLY A 202 -5.07 1.24 30.49
C GLY A 202 -6.24 1.07 29.51
N HIS A 203 -7.44 1.49 29.91
CA HIS A 203 -8.66 1.43 29.08
C HIS A 203 -8.67 2.39 27.87
N HIS A 204 -7.62 3.20 27.66
CA HIS A 204 -7.50 4.11 26.52
C HIS A 204 -6.59 3.58 25.40
N ALA A 205 -6.29 2.28 25.38
CA ALA A 205 -5.51 1.66 24.31
C ALA A 205 -6.15 1.93 22.93
N GLN A 206 -5.37 2.50 22.01
CA GLN A 206 -5.82 2.74 20.64
C GLN A 206 -5.90 1.40 19.89
N SER A 207 -6.93 1.24 19.06
CA SER A 207 -7.03 0.06 18.21
C SER A 207 -6.03 0.13 17.06
N ILE A 208 -5.19 -0.91 16.95
CA ILE A 208 -4.32 -1.08 15.78
C ILE A 208 -5.13 -1.81 14.72
N HIS A 209 -5.53 -1.08 13.68
CA HIS A 209 -6.18 -1.67 12.51
C HIS A 209 -5.12 -2.16 11.52
N LEU A 210 -4.86 -3.46 11.53
CA LEU A 210 -3.88 -4.11 10.68
C LEU A 210 -4.55 -4.93 9.59
N GLN A 211 -4.20 -4.64 8.34
CA GLN A 211 -4.72 -5.39 7.19
C GLN A 211 -3.66 -6.37 6.69
N ILE A 212 -3.95 -7.67 6.76
CA ILE A 212 -3.08 -8.73 6.21
C ILE A 212 -3.78 -9.34 4.99
N SER A 213 -3.07 -9.45 3.87
CA SER A 213 -3.56 -10.16 2.68
C SER A 213 -2.75 -11.44 2.47
N CYS A 214 -3.37 -12.60 2.73
CA CYS A 214 -2.76 -13.93 2.63
C CYS A 214 -3.66 -14.94 1.86
N GLN A 215 -3.24 -16.20 1.68
CA GLN A 215 -4.06 -17.22 0.98
C GLN A 215 -5.17 -17.75 1.89
N ASP A 216 -6.32 -18.16 1.33
CA ASP A 216 -7.49 -18.60 2.10
C ASP A 216 -7.18 -19.72 3.12
N GLY A 217 -6.33 -20.69 2.77
CA GLY A 217 -5.94 -21.78 3.68
C GLY A 217 -5.02 -21.35 4.84
N GLN A 218 -4.41 -20.17 4.77
CA GLN A 218 -3.58 -19.60 5.84
C GLN A 218 -4.42 -18.83 6.86
N ILE A 219 -5.51 -18.18 6.44
CA ILE A 219 -6.36 -17.35 7.30
C ILE A 219 -6.84 -18.14 8.52
N GLN A 220 -7.39 -19.35 8.31
CA GLN A 220 -7.92 -20.18 9.40
C GLN A 220 -6.84 -20.61 10.40
N LYS A 221 -5.63 -20.94 9.91
CA LYS A 221 -4.50 -21.33 10.77
C LYS A 221 -4.05 -20.20 11.69
N PHE A 222 -4.11 -18.96 11.18
CA PHE A 222 -3.72 -17.78 11.96
C PHE A 222 -4.84 -17.29 12.87
N HIS A 223 -6.10 -17.38 12.45
CA HIS A 223 -7.26 -17.04 13.27
C HIS A 223 -7.21 -17.74 14.63
N ASN A 224 -7.06 -19.07 14.62
CA ASN A 224 -7.02 -19.88 15.84
C ASN A 224 -5.82 -19.55 16.76
N LYS A 225 -4.75 -18.92 16.24
CA LYS A 225 -3.60 -18.48 17.03
C LYS A 225 -3.75 -17.05 17.56
N ILE A 226 -4.53 -16.21 16.89
CA ILE A 226 -4.74 -14.80 17.25
C ILE A 226 -5.89 -14.66 18.26
N GLU A 227 -6.97 -15.41 18.05
CA GLU A 227 -8.22 -15.34 18.81
C GLU A 227 -8.04 -15.40 20.34
N PRO A 228 -7.17 -16.27 20.91
CA PRO A 228 -6.95 -16.30 22.36
C PRO A 228 -6.35 -15.00 22.94
N HIS A 229 -5.69 -14.19 22.11
CA HIS A 229 -5.04 -12.95 22.52
C HIS A 229 -5.89 -11.70 22.22
N CYS A 230 -6.91 -11.82 21.38
CA CYS A 230 -7.83 -10.73 21.06
C CYS A 230 -8.80 -10.41 22.22
N VAL A 231 -9.23 -11.43 22.99
CA VAL A 231 -10.31 -11.30 24.00
C VAL A 231 -9.97 -10.29 25.11
N GLU A 232 -8.69 -9.97 25.32
CA GLU A 232 -8.24 -9.05 26.38
C GLU A 232 -7.81 -7.66 25.86
N THR A 233 -7.71 -7.46 24.54
CA THR A 233 -7.07 -6.25 24.00
C THR A 233 -7.72 -5.71 22.71
N ALA A 234 -7.71 -4.37 22.54
CA ALA A 234 -8.34 -3.65 21.42
C ALA A 234 -7.62 -3.88 20.08
N PHE A 235 -7.71 -5.09 19.52
CA PHE A 235 -6.97 -5.52 18.34
C PHE A 235 -7.89 -5.94 17.19
N ASP A 236 -7.91 -5.16 16.09
CA ASP A 236 -8.68 -5.47 14.87
C ASP A 236 -7.73 -5.91 13.74
N VAL A 237 -7.68 -7.21 13.45
CA VAL A 237 -7.01 -7.73 12.24
C VAL A 237 -8.05 -7.96 11.16
N GLU A 238 -7.94 -7.24 10.05
CA GLU A 238 -8.77 -7.48 8.87
C GLU A 238 -7.97 -8.30 7.84
N PHE A 239 -8.45 -9.51 7.57
CA PHE A 239 -7.95 -10.30 6.45
C PHE A 239 -8.63 -9.85 5.15
N VAL A 240 -7.87 -9.15 4.30
CA VAL A 240 -8.41 -8.58 3.05
C VAL A 240 -8.25 -9.56 1.89
N ARG A 241 -9.37 -10.10 1.40
CA ARG A 241 -9.43 -10.83 0.11
C ARG A 241 -9.25 -9.87 -1.07
N ARG A 242 -8.65 -10.36 -2.16
CA ARG A 242 -8.49 -9.59 -3.42
C ARG A 242 -9.87 -9.25 -4.01
N ASN A 243 -10.39 -8.06 -3.69
CA ASN A 243 -11.52 -7.48 -4.41
C ASN A 243 -10.97 -6.41 -5.36
N THR A 244 -10.89 -6.74 -6.64
CA THR A 244 -10.41 -5.83 -7.68
C THR A 244 -11.62 -5.17 -8.34
N VAL A 245 -11.69 -3.84 -8.31
CA VAL A 245 -12.53 -3.07 -9.25
C VAL A 245 -11.57 -2.48 -10.27
N SER A 246 -11.46 -3.11 -11.43
CA SER A 246 -10.71 -2.59 -12.56
C SER A 246 -11.59 -1.57 -13.30
N ILE A 247 -11.20 -0.30 -13.28
CA ILE A 247 -11.79 0.73 -14.14
C ILE A 247 -11.06 0.64 -15.49
N SER A 248 -11.58 -0.14 -16.43
CA SER A 248 -11.10 -0.19 -17.82
C SER A 248 -12.05 0.56 -18.75
N GLU A 249 -11.50 1.31 -19.69
CA GLU A 249 -12.24 1.95 -20.79
C GLU A 249 -12.87 0.87 -21.69
N GLU A 250 -14.10 0.46 -21.43
CA GLU A 250 -14.98 -0.10 -22.48
C GLU A 250 -16.30 0.68 -22.50
N PRO A 251 -16.70 1.24 -23.66
CA PRO A 251 -18.03 1.79 -23.81
C PRO A 251 -19.05 0.65 -23.90
N SER A 252 -20.06 0.70 -23.05
CA SER A 252 -21.30 -0.10 -23.09
C SER A 252 -21.22 -1.60 -22.72
N ARG A 253 -21.36 -1.91 -21.42
CA ARG A 253 -22.27 -2.97 -20.94
C ARG A 253 -22.44 -2.91 -19.42
N LYS A 254 -23.67 -2.68 -18.96
CA LYS A 254 -24.07 -2.83 -17.56
C LYS A 254 -23.82 -4.29 -17.13
N LYS A 255 -22.73 -4.56 -16.41
CA LYS A 255 -22.58 -5.78 -15.61
C LYS A 255 -22.86 -5.45 -14.15
N LYS A 256 -24.01 -5.91 -13.66
CA LYS A 256 -24.31 -5.99 -12.22
C LYS A 256 -23.32 -6.99 -11.61
N ASN A 257 -22.34 -6.51 -10.85
CA ASN A 257 -21.48 -7.37 -10.05
C ASN A 257 -21.86 -7.20 -8.59
N THR A 258 -22.57 -8.17 -8.04
CA THR A 258 -22.84 -8.31 -6.61
C THR A 258 -21.54 -8.74 -5.91
N CYS A 259 -20.98 -7.88 -5.06
CA CYS A 259 -19.87 -8.23 -4.18
C CYS A 259 -20.38 -9.18 -3.08
N LYS A 260 -19.98 -10.46 -3.14
CA LYS A 260 -20.05 -11.33 -1.98
C LYS A 260 -18.86 -11.00 -1.08
N HIS A 261 -19.16 -10.40 0.07
CA HIS A 261 -18.17 -10.09 1.08
C HIS A 261 -18.04 -11.27 2.04
N SER A 262 -16.82 -11.68 2.35
CA SER A 262 -16.55 -12.47 3.55
C SER A 262 -15.52 -11.67 4.33
N PHE A 263 -16.01 -10.95 5.33
CA PHE A 263 -15.17 -10.28 6.31
C PHE A 263 -14.99 -11.25 7.47
N VAL A 264 -13.75 -11.48 7.89
CA VAL A 264 -13.50 -11.92 9.26
C VAL A 264 -13.09 -10.66 10.00
N VAL A 265 -14.07 -9.98 10.58
CA VAL A 265 -13.83 -8.90 11.54
C VAL A 265 -13.77 -9.59 12.89
N ALA A 266 -12.56 -9.76 13.45
CA ALA A 266 -12.45 -10.01 14.88
C ALA A 266 -12.71 -8.68 15.58
N LYS A 267 -13.99 -8.30 15.69
CA LYS A 267 -14.39 -7.10 16.41
C LYS A 267 -14.43 -7.49 17.89
N CYS A 268 -13.45 -7.06 18.68
CA CYS A 268 -13.60 -7.08 20.12
C CYS A 268 -14.56 -5.95 20.49
N LEU A 269 -15.86 -6.26 20.47
CA LEU A 269 -16.87 -5.47 21.15
C LEU A 269 -16.77 -5.81 22.63
N GLY A 270 -16.26 -4.87 23.42
CA GLY A 270 -16.72 -4.70 24.80
C GLY A 270 -18.11 -4.10 24.80
#